data_AF-A0A2C9VE63-F1
#
_entry.id   AF-A0A2C9VE63-F1
#
_cell.length_a   1.000
_cell.length_b   1.000
_cell.length_c   1.000
_cell.angle_alpha   90.00
_cell.angle_beta   90.00
_cell.angle_gamma   90.00
#
_symmetry.space_group_name_H-M   'P 1'
#
loop_
_entity.id
_entity.type
_entity.pdbx_description
1 polymer ?
#
loop_
_entity_poly.entity_id
_entity_poly.type
_entity_poly.pdbx_seq_one_letter_code
_entity_poly.pdbx_strand_id
1 'polypeptide(L)'
;MDAEVISASILAQVFEAGAISIHEVRYRMGTGTAHLLHESLRVKHIPSRIEVLDDDGAAALRKFCLTYYDIRAVILDLALKLDMMRHLDYLPRYQQQMLSLQVMKIHAPLAYAVGTNYLSLELEDLSFRYLFPYSYRYVDTWLHSHETGSKSLIDTYMEELHCSLKADPILADMVEDISIKGRYKSRFSTMKKLLKDGRKPEEVNDVLGLRVILSPRYTENMPEVGEKACYRTREIIQSLWKEMPHRTKDFIPRPKANGYRSLHMAVDVSDNGKSRPLMEIQIRTVEMDLQAVNGMASHSLYKGGLTDPEEAKRLKAIMMAAADLAALRLRDLPSAKGIEIDQREREYFVFLTRMVMARSALMNLWK
;
A
#
# COMPACT_ATOMS: atom_id res chain seq x y z
N MET A 1 -8.44 6.39 -13.11
CA MET A 1 -8.12 5.21 -13.96
C MET A 1 -8.26 5.55 -15.41
N ASP A 2 -7.55 4.83 -16.28
CA ASP A 2 -7.83 4.90 -17.71
C ASP A 2 -9.28 4.43 -17.86
N ALA A 3 -10.04 5.06 -18.75
CA ALA A 3 -11.47 4.83 -18.86
C ALA A 3 -11.77 3.35 -19.09
N GLU A 4 -10.88 2.66 -19.81
CA GLU A 4 -10.96 1.22 -20.05
C GLU A 4 -10.84 0.39 -18.76
N VAL A 5 -9.91 0.72 -17.85
CA VAL A 5 -9.69 -0.02 -16.60
C VAL A 5 -10.86 0.17 -15.64
N ILE A 6 -11.41 1.40 -15.55
CA ILE A 6 -12.63 1.65 -14.76
C ILE A 6 -13.78 0.84 -15.32
N SER A 7 -13.98 0.93 -16.63
CA SER A 7 -15.09 0.25 -17.29
C SER A 7 -14.97 -1.27 -17.11
N ALA A 8 -13.79 -1.85 -17.33
CA ALA A 8 -13.54 -3.27 -17.10
C ALA A 8 -13.80 -3.67 -15.64
N SER A 9 -13.41 -2.84 -14.66
CA SER A 9 -13.64 -3.12 -13.23
C SER A 9 -15.12 -3.23 -12.88
N ILE A 10 -15.95 -2.35 -13.44
CA ILE A 10 -17.40 -2.33 -13.21
C ILE A 10 -18.05 -3.53 -13.92
N LEU A 11 -17.60 -3.83 -15.14
CA LEU A 11 -18.16 -4.89 -15.97
C LEU A 11 -17.72 -6.30 -15.52
N ALA A 12 -16.60 -6.43 -14.79
CA ALA A 12 -16.06 -7.72 -14.35
C ALA A 12 -17.09 -8.59 -13.62
N GLN A 13 -17.80 -8.02 -12.65
CA GLN A 13 -18.79 -8.76 -11.86
C GLN A 13 -20.03 -9.10 -12.69
N VAL A 14 -20.46 -8.20 -13.58
CA VAL A 14 -21.64 -8.39 -14.43
C VAL A 14 -21.38 -9.48 -15.47
N PHE A 15 -20.17 -9.51 -16.02
CA PHE A 15 -19.73 -10.55 -16.94
C PHE A 15 -19.60 -11.91 -16.24
N GLU A 16 -19.01 -11.94 -15.05
CA GLU A 16 -18.87 -13.17 -14.25
C GLU A 16 -20.23 -13.75 -13.83
N ALA A 17 -21.21 -12.89 -13.56
CA ALA A 17 -22.60 -13.29 -13.33
C ALA A 17 -23.34 -13.78 -14.60
N GLY A 18 -22.69 -13.73 -15.77
CA GLY A 18 -23.28 -14.14 -17.04
C GLY A 18 -24.34 -13.19 -17.61
N ALA A 19 -24.46 -11.97 -17.07
CA ALA A 19 -25.48 -11.02 -17.48
C ALA A 19 -25.13 -10.25 -18.77
N ILE A 20 -23.85 -10.23 -19.16
CA ILE A 20 -23.36 -9.61 -20.39
C ILE A 20 -22.36 -10.54 -21.09
N SER A 21 -22.30 -10.47 -22.41
CA SER A 21 -21.31 -11.21 -23.20
C SER A 21 -20.09 -10.36 -23.55
N ILE A 22 -18.96 -11.01 -23.85
CA ILE A 22 -17.73 -10.31 -24.22
C ILE A 22 -17.88 -9.59 -25.58
N HIS A 23 -18.75 -10.11 -26.44
CA HIS A 23 -19.11 -9.50 -27.72
C HIS A 23 -19.89 -8.19 -27.51
N GLU A 24 -20.83 -8.17 -26.56
CA GLU A 24 -21.59 -6.97 -26.20
C GLU A 24 -20.68 -5.88 -25.61
N VAL A 25 -19.75 -6.27 -24.73
CA VAL A 25 -18.73 -5.34 -24.19
C VAL A 25 -17.87 -4.78 -25.32
N ARG A 26 -17.40 -5.62 -26.24
CA ARG A 26 -16.60 -5.17 -27.39
C ARG A 26 -17.36 -4.18 -28.27
N TYR A 27 -18.63 -4.45 -28.53
CA TYR A 27 -19.48 -3.60 -29.38
C TYR A 27 -19.79 -2.25 -28.73
N ARG A 28 -20.11 -2.23 -27.43
CA ARG A 28 -20.54 -1.00 -26.73
C ARG A 28 -19.40 -0.19 -26.13
N MET A 29 -18.34 -0.84 -25.66
CA MET A 29 -17.26 -0.23 -24.86
C MET A 29 -15.89 -0.29 -25.53
N GLY A 30 -15.82 -0.87 -26.73
CA GLY A 30 -14.59 -0.97 -27.52
C GLY A 30 -13.76 -2.22 -27.22
N THR A 31 -12.79 -2.44 -28.10
CA THR A 31 -11.90 -3.61 -28.08
C THR A 31 -10.95 -3.63 -26.89
N GLY A 32 -10.42 -2.46 -26.47
CA GLY A 32 -9.50 -2.36 -25.33
C GLY A 32 -10.15 -2.76 -24.01
N THR A 33 -11.33 -2.21 -23.70
CA THR A 33 -12.13 -2.61 -22.51
C THR A 33 -12.47 -4.09 -22.52
N ALA A 34 -12.90 -4.64 -23.66
CA ALA A 34 -13.21 -6.06 -23.77
C ALA A 34 -11.96 -6.95 -23.58
N HIS A 35 -10.82 -6.54 -24.13
CA HIS A 35 -9.55 -7.25 -23.93
C HIS A 35 -9.14 -7.25 -22.46
N LEU A 36 -9.14 -6.08 -21.81
CA LEU A 36 -8.82 -5.95 -20.39
C LEU A 36 -9.74 -6.77 -19.49
N LEU A 37 -11.05 -6.75 -19.76
CA LEU A 37 -12.03 -7.55 -19.04
C LEU A 37 -11.69 -9.04 -19.15
N HIS A 38 -11.43 -9.52 -20.37
CA HIS A 38 -11.05 -10.92 -20.61
C HIS A 38 -9.74 -11.30 -19.91
N GLU A 39 -8.70 -10.47 -20.00
CA GLU A 39 -7.43 -10.70 -19.32
C GLU A 39 -7.59 -10.72 -17.80
N SER A 40 -8.39 -9.81 -17.22
CA SER A 40 -8.60 -9.73 -15.78
C SER A 40 -9.21 -11.01 -15.19
N LEU A 41 -10.12 -11.65 -15.92
CA LEU A 41 -10.72 -12.93 -15.51
C LEU A 41 -9.71 -14.06 -15.61
N ARG A 42 -8.85 -14.07 -16.63
CA ARG A 42 -7.79 -15.06 -16.76
C ARG A 42 -6.77 -14.95 -15.62
N VAL A 43 -6.41 -13.72 -15.22
CA VAL A 43 -5.55 -13.46 -14.05
C VAL A 43 -6.23 -13.97 -12.78
N LYS A 44 -7.51 -13.64 -12.56
CA LYS A 44 -8.25 -14.06 -11.35
C LYS A 44 -8.24 -15.57 -11.13
N HIS A 45 -8.35 -16.36 -12.20
CA HIS A 45 -8.43 -17.82 -12.16
C HIS A 45 -7.07 -18.52 -12.31
N ILE A 46 -5.97 -17.78 -12.44
CA ILE A 46 -4.66 -18.42 -12.58
C ILE A 46 -4.21 -19.19 -11.34
N PRO A 47 -4.45 -18.70 -10.09
CA PRO A 47 -3.93 -19.38 -8.92
C PRO A 47 -4.63 -20.71 -8.64
N SER A 48 -5.87 -20.89 -9.13
CA SER A 48 -6.60 -22.17 -9.02
C SER A 48 -6.08 -23.25 -9.97
N ARG A 49 -5.14 -22.92 -10.87
CA ARG A 49 -4.48 -23.91 -11.74
C ARG A 49 -3.28 -24.58 -11.09
N ILE A 50 -2.91 -24.15 -9.89
CA ILE A 50 -1.81 -24.71 -9.12
C ILE A 50 -2.39 -25.56 -8.00
N GLU A 51 -2.07 -26.85 -7.99
CA GLU A 51 -2.54 -27.79 -6.96
C GLU A 51 -1.90 -27.53 -5.59
N VAL A 52 -0.63 -27.12 -5.58
CA VAL A 52 0.14 -26.84 -4.36
C VAL A 52 0.74 -25.45 -4.42
N LEU A 53 0.35 -24.58 -3.50
CA LEU A 53 0.90 -23.23 -3.37
C LEU A 53 2.21 -23.23 -2.56
N ASP A 54 3.23 -23.87 -3.10
CA ASP A 54 4.61 -23.78 -2.60
C ASP A 54 5.29 -22.47 -3.04
N ASP A 55 6.51 -22.24 -2.56
CA ASP A 55 7.21 -20.98 -2.81
C ASP A 55 7.70 -20.86 -4.26
N ASP A 56 8.12 -21.98 -4.86
CA ASP A 56 8.58 -22.05 -6.24
C ASP A 56 7.42 -21.87 -7.23
N GLY A 57 6.29 -22.54 -7.01
CA GLY A 57 5.07 -22.39 -7.78
C GLY A 57 4.51 -20.97 -7.67
N ALA A 58 4.51 -20.38 -6.48
CA ALA A 58 4.12 -18.98 -6.31
C ALA A 58 5.06 -18.02 -7.07
N ALA A 59 6.38 -18.27 -7.05
CA ALA A 59 7.35 -17.45 -7.78
C ALA A 59 7.21 -17.57 -9.30
N ALA A 60 7.04 -18.80 -9.81
CA ALA A 60 6.78 -19.06 -11.22
C ALA A 60 5.50 -18.37 -11.68
N LEU A 61 4.43 -18.44 -10.89
CA LEU A 61 3.16 -17.78 -11.19
C LEU A 61 3.30 -16.27 -11.28
N ARG A 62 3.98 -15.63 -10.31
CA ARG A 62 4.24 -14.18 -10.36
C ARG A 62 5.00 -13.80 -11.62
N LYS A 63 6.02 -14.58 -12.00
CA LYS A 63 6.78 -14.34 -13.23
C LYS A 63 5.89 -14.48 -14.47
N PHE A 64 5.04 -15.50 -14.51
CA PHE A 64 4.10 -15.72 -15.59
C PHE A 64 3.10 -14.56 -15.71
N CYS A 65 2.52 -14.11 -14.60
CA CYS A 65 1.61 -12.96 -14.55
C CYS A 65 2.26 -11.70 -15.17
N LEU A 66 3.49 -11.39 -14.77
CA LEU A 66 4.21 -10.20 -15.25
C LEU A 66 4.68 -10.30 -16.71
N THR A 67 4.79 -11.51 -17.27
CA THR A 67 5.32 -11.74 -18.62
C THR A 67 4.22 -11.82 -19.67
N TYR A 68 3.08 -12.45 -19.32
CA TYR A 68 2.06 -12.85 -20.30
C TYR A 68 0.75 -12.08 -20.23
N TYR A 69 0.52 -11.32 -19.16
CA TYR A 69 -0.72 -10.56 -18.98
C TYR A 69 -0.50 -9.08 -19.09
N ASP A 70 -1.55 -8.39 -19.53
CA ASP A 70 -1.61 -6.93 -19.44
C ASP A 70 -1.51 -6.52 -17.95
N ILE A 71 -0.48 -5.71 -17.65
CA ILE A 71 -0.23 -5.13 -16.33
C ILE A 71 -1.46 -4.42 -15.77
N ARG A 72 -2.29 -3.79 -16.61
CA ARG A 72 -3.53 -3.10 -16.22
C ARG A 72 -4.56 -4.10 -15.69
N ALA A 73 -4.61 -5.31 -16.26
CA ALA A 73 -5.46 -6.40 -15.77
C ALA A 73 -4.94 -7.00 -14.46
N VAL A 74 -3.61 -7.12 -14.30
CA VAL A 74 -2.98 -7.52 -13.03
C VAL A 74 -3.30 -6.51 -11.93
N ILE A 75 -3.13 -5.22 -12.23
CA ILE A 75 -3.47 -4.11 -11.35
C ILE A 75 -4.94 -4.15 -10.91
N LEU A 76 -5.84 -4.41 -11.86
CA LEU A 76 -7.26 -4.54 -11.58
C LEU A 76 -7.54 -5.71 -10.62
N ASP A 77 -6.96 -6.88 -10.85
CA ASP A 77 -7.11 -8.04 -9.95
C ASP A 77 -6.58 -7.71 -8.54
N LEU A 78 -5.41 -7.06 -8.42
CA LEU A 78 -4.87 -6.64 -7.13
C LEU A 78 -5.81 -5.71 -6.35
N ALA A 79 -6.47 -4.78 -7.03
CA ALA A 79 -7.45 -3.89 -6.41
C ALA A 79 -8.69 -4.65 -5.92
N LEU A 80 -9.20 -5.59 -6.73
CA LEU A 80 -10.32 -6.46 -6.35
C LEU A 80 -9.95 -7.38 -5.16
N LYS A 81 -8.73 -7.91 -5.13
CA LYS A 81 -8.22 -8.71 -4.03
C LYS A 81 -8.10 -7.89 -2.75
N LEU A 82 -7.66 -6.64 -2.84
CA LEU A 82 -7.60 -5.75 -1.68
C LEU A 82 -9.00 -5.52 -1.10
N ASP A 83 -9.99 -5.22 -1.94
CA ASP A 83 -11.37 -5.04 -1.50
C ASP A 83 -11.93 -6.30 -0.82
N MET A 84 -11.70 -7.47 -1.43
CA MET A 84 -12.07 -8.76 -0.85
C MET A 84 -11.40 -8.99 0.51
N MET A 85 -10.11 -8.73 0.63
CA MET A 85 -9.34 -8.92 1.88
C MET A 85 -9.78 -7.97 2.99
N ARG A 86 -10.29 -6.77 2.66
CA ARG A 86 -10.87 -5.83 3.64
C ARG A 86 -12.18 -6.34 4.23
N HIS A 87 -12.87 -7.25 3.54
CA HIS A 87 -14.19 -7.75 3.90
C HIS A 87 -14.23 -9.28 4.06
N LEU A 88 -13.11 -9.95 4.29
CA LEU A 88 -13.04 -11.43 4.22
C LEU A 88 -13.90 -12.16 5.27
N ASP A 89 -14.45 -11.43 6.25
CA ASP A 89 -15.20 -11.95 7.39
C ASP A 89 -16.51 -12.67 7.01
N TYR A 90 -17.07 -12.42 5.82
CA TYR A 90 -18.28 -13.13 5.36
C TYR A 90 -18.00 -14.60 4.97
N LEU A 91 -16.73 -14.97 4.78
CA LEU A 91 -16.34 -16.33 4.39
C LEU A 91 -16.07 -17.22 5.60
N PRO A 92 -16.29 -18.55 5.49
CA PRO A 92 -15.85 -19.50 6.49
C PRO A 92 -14.33 -19.51 6.67
N ARG A 93 -13.88 -19.87 7.87
CA ARG A 93 -12.48 -19.75 8.31
C ARG A 93 -11.46 -20.41 7.37
N TYR A 94 -11.79 -21.57 6.81
CA TYR A 94 -10.88 -22.28 5.90
C TYR A 94 -10.65 -21.50 4.59
N GLN A 95 -11.69 -20.87 4.03
CA GLN A 95 -11.58 -20.03 2.85
C GLN A 95 -10.82 -18.74 3.15
N GLN A 96 -11.06 -18.13 4.33
CA GLN A 96 -10.29 -16.98 4.78
C GLN A 96 -8.79 -17.29 4.79
N GLN A 97 -8.39 -18.44 5.37
CA GLN A 97 -6.99 -18.85 5.44
C GLN A 97 -6.40 -19.14 4.06
N MET A 98 -7.12 -19.86 3.20
CA MET A 98 -6.67 -20.20 1.85
C MET A 98 -6.45 -18.94 1.00
N LEU A 99 -7.42 -18.02 0.98
CA LEU A 99 -7.32 -16.76 0.24
C LEU A 99 -6.22 -15.87 0.80
N SER A 100 -6.08 -15.79 2.13
CA SER A 100 -5.02 -15.00 2.76
C SER A 100 -3.63 -15.55 2.46
N LEU A 101 -3.47 -16.88 2.40
CA LEU A 101 -2.20 -17.50 2.00
C LEU A 101 -1.86 -17.18 0.54
N GLN A 102 -2.86 -17.27 -0.34
CA GLN A 102 -2.73 -16.92 -1.75
C GLN A 102 -2.38 -15.43 -1.94
N VAL A 103 -3.02 -14.54 -1.19
CA VAL A 103 -2.71 -13.10 -1.21
C VAL A 103 -1.30 -12.86 -0.70
N MET A 104 -0.91 -13.45 0.43
CA MET A 104 0.43 -13.31 1.00
C MET A 104 1.53 -13.79 0.04
N LYS A 105 1.35 -14.95 -0.62
CA LYS A 105 2.38 -15.54 -1.47
C LYS A 105 2.40 -14.98 -2.89
N ILE A 106 1.27 -14.61 -3.46
CA ILE A 106 1.18 -14.20 -4.87
C ILE A 106 0.94 -12.70 -4.97
N HIS A 107 -0.21 -12.23 -4.48
CA HIS A 107 -0.72 -10.89 -4.79
C HIS A 107 0.06 -9.78 -4.11
N ALA A 108 0.44 -9.94 -2.83
CA ALA A 108 1.25 -8.96 -2.13
C ALA A 108 2.62 -8.75 -2.80
N PRO A 109 3.40 -9.81 -3.11
CA PRO A 109 4.66 -9.63 -3.85
C PRO A 109 4.46 -9.18 -5.30
N LEU A 110 3.35 -9.55 -5.95
CA LEU A 110 3.00 -9.06 -7.29
C LEU A 110 2.71 -7.56 -7.26
N ALA A 111 1.98 -7.06 -6.26
CA ALA A 111 1.74 -5.64 -6.03
C ALA A 111 3.04 -4.85 -5.86
N TYR A 112 4.00 -5.39 -5.10
CA TYR A 112 5.34 -4.82 -5.00
C TYR A 112 6.03 -4.81 -6.37
N ALA A 113 5.96 -5.94 -7.09
CA ALA A 113 6.60 -6.11 -8.38
C ALA A 113 5.99 -5.28 -9.52
N VAL A 114 4.80 -4.70 -9.37
CA VAL A 114 4.21 -3.72 -10.32
C VAL A 114 4.36 -2.26 -9.84
N GLY A 115 5.07 -2.02 -8.74
CA GLY A 115 5.34 -0.67 -8.23
C GLY A 115 4.30 -0.11 -7.25
N THR A 116 3.43 -0.97 -6.71
CA THR A 116 2.30 -0.58 -5.85
C THR A 116 2.54 -1.01 -4.40
N ASN A 117 3.58 -0.44 -3.79
CA ASN A 117 4.02 -0.85 -2.46
C ASN A 117 2.97 -0.66 -1.37
N TYR A 118 2.10 0.35 -1.49
CA TYR A 118 1.05 0.56 -0.48
C TYR A 118 0.03 -0.59 -0.53
N LEU A 119 -0.39 -1.04 -1.73
CA LEU A 119 -1.23 -2.25 -1.89
C LEU A 119 -0.53 -3.45 -1.29
N SER A 120 0.75 -3.64 -1.65
CA SER A 120 1.55 -4.77 -1.15
C SER A 120 1.53 -4.83 0.38
N LEU A 121 1.86 -3.72 1.04
CA LEU A 121 1.90 -3.65 2.52
C LEU A 121 0.52 -3.88 3.16
N GLU A 122 -0.55 -3.36 2.56
CA GLU A 122 -1.90 -3.54 3.08
C GLU A 122 -2.40 -4.98 2.89
N LEU A 123 -2.16 -5.58 1.72
CA LEU A 123 -2.46 -6.98 1.44
C LEU A 123 -1.69 -7.92 2.39
N GLU A 124 -0.41 -7.63 2.67
CA GLU A 124 0.39 -8.35 3.65
C GLU A 124 -0.20 -8.25 5.06
N ASP A 125 -0.60 -7.06 5.51
CA ASP A 125 -1.17 -6.84 6.84
C ASP A 125 -2.51 -7.57 7.03
N LEU A 126 -3.40 -7.46 6.03
CA LEU A 126 -4.69 -8.15 6.03
C LEU A 126 -4.50 -9.67 6.00
N SER A 127 -3.60 -10.16 5.14
CA SER A 127 -3.29 -11.60 5.08
C SER A 127 -2.73 -12.11 6.40
N PHE A 128 -1.86 -11.34 7.05
CA PHE A 128 -1.30 -11.68 8.35
C PHE A 128 -2.39 -11.78 9.44
N ARG A 129 -3.34 -10.84 9.45
CA ARG A 129 -4.49 -10.85 10.37
C ARG A 129 -5.28 -12.15 10.29
N TYR A 130 -5.58 -12.60 9.07
CA TYR A 130 -6.38 -13.80 8.87
C TYR A 130 -5.58 -15.09 9.07
N LEU A 131 -4.31 -15.14 8.65
CA LEU A 131 -3.47 -16.33 8.82
C LEU A 131 -3.13 -16.59 10.29
N PHE A 132 -2.76 -15.54 11.03
CA PHE A 132 -2.26 -15.64 12.41
C PHE A 132 -2.94 -14.64 13.35
N PRO A 133 -4.23 -14.82 13.67
CA PRO A 133 -5.03 -13.81 14.38
C PRO A 133 -4.52 -13.52 15.80
N TYR A 134 -4.05 -14.53 16.54
CA TYR A 134 -3.49 -14.34 17.88
C TYR A 134 -2.21 -13.52 17.84
N SER A 135 -1.29 -13.89 16.95
CA SER A 135 -0.05 -13.16 16.67
C SER A 135 -0.31 -11.73 16.23
N TYR A 136 -1.30 -11.52 15.37
CA TYR A 136 -1.73 -10.19 14.93
C TYR A 136 -2.20 -9.36 16.12
N ARG A 137 -3.14 -9.88 16.92
CA ARG A 137 -3.68 -9.19 18.11
C ARG A 137 -2.59 -8.88 19.15
N TYR A 138 -1.63 -9.78 19.32
CA TYR A 138 -0.51 -9.56 20.21
C TYR A 138 0.35 -8.37 19.77
N VAL A 139 0.78 -8.35 18.50
CA VAL A 139 1.53 -7.23 17.93
C VAL A 139 0.69 -5.95 17.98
N ASP A 140 -0.60 -6.04 17.64
CA ASP A 140 -1.52 -4.91 17.67
C ASP A 140 -1.64 -4.30 19.07
N THR A 141 -1.86 -5.11 20.10
CA THR A 141 -1.97 -4.66 21.49
C THR A 141 -0.65 -4.04 21.97
N TRP A 142 0.48 -4.66 21.62
CA TRP A 142 1.80 -4.15 21.94
C TRP A 142 2.11 -2.82 21.24
N LEU A 143 1.66 -2.63 19.99
CA LEU A 143 1.77 -1.33 19.31
C LEU A 143 0.93 -0.26 20.02
N HIS A 144 -0.32 -0.57 20.36
CA HIS A 144 -1.21 0.36 21.07
C HIS A 144 -0.75 0.67 22.49
N SER A 145 -0.04 -0.24 23.18
CA SER A 145 0.49 0.05 24.53
C SER A 145 1.54 1.16 24.53
N HIS A 146 2.11 1.48 23.38
CA HIS A 146 3.02 2.60 23.19
C HIS A 146 2.29 3.89 22.79
N GLU A 147 0.99 3.88 22.53
CA GLU A 147 0.19 5.07 22.29
C GLU A 147 -0.27 5.63 23.64
N THR A 148 0.43 6.64 24.17
CA THR A 148 0.07 7.21 25.48
C THR A 148 -1.02 8.27 25.37
N GLY A 149 -2.26 7.93 25.74
CA GLY A 149 -3.34 8.89 25.97
C GLY A 149 -4.15 9.24 24.72
N SER A 150 -4.56 10.52 24.59
CA SER A 150 -5.49 10.98 23.54
C SER A 150 -4.82 11.47 22.24
N LYS A 151 -3.49 11.60 22.23
CA LYS A 151 -2.66 11.90 21.05
C LYS A 151 -1.63 10.78 20.87
N SER A 152 -1.33 10.40 19.63
CA SER A 152 -0.29 9.41 19.40
C SER A 152 1.09 9.98 19.75
N LEU A 153 2.03 9.13 20.18
CA LEU A 153 3.42 9.55 20.41
C LEU A 153 4.07 10.11 19.15
N ILE A 154 3.71 9.54 18.00
CA ILE A 154 4.20 10.02 16.71
C ILE A 154 3.78 11.46 16.48
N ASP A 155 2.52 11.82 16.79
CA ASP A 155 2.06 13.21 16.62
C ASP A 155 2.83 14.17 17.52
N THR A 156 3.12 13.75 18.75
CA THR A 156 3.91 14.56 19.71
C THR A 156 5.32 14.80 19.19
N TYR A 157 6.02 13.74 18.77
CA TYR A 157 7.39 13.85 18.22
C TYR A 157 7.41 14.57 16.87
N MET A 158 6.34 14.44 16.07
CA MET A 158 6.18 15.15 14.81
C MET A 158 6.02 16.65 15.05
N GLU A 159 5.18 17.06 16.00
CA GLU A 159 5.01 18.46 16.41
C GLU A 159 6.33 19.05 16.93
N GLU A 160 7.03 18.32 17.82
CA GLU A 160 8.33 18.71 18.38
C GLU A 160 9.40 18.89 17.30
N LEU A 161 9.56 17.91 16.40
CA LEU A 161 10.51 17.98 15.31
C LEU A 161 10.17 19.12 14.35
N HIS A 162 8.90 19.29 14.01
CA HIS A 162 8.45 20.33 13.09
C HIS A 162 8.75 21.74 13.63
N CYS A 163 8.53 21.96 14.93
CA CYS A 163 8.87 23.22 15.59
C CYS A 163 10.38 23.50 15.52
N SER A 164 11.22 22.52 15.86
CA SER A 164 12.69 22.69 15.83
C SER A 164 13.26 22.88 14.43
N LEU A 165 12.70 22.19 13.43
CA LEU A 165 13.11 22.38 12.03
C LEU A 165 12.73 23.77 11.50
N LYS A 166 11.55 24.28 11.86
CA LYS A 166 11.11 25.64 11.48
C LYS A 166 11.86 26.75 12.19
N ALA A 167 12.35 26.49 13.40
CA ALA A 167 13.11 27.46 14.18
C ALA A 167 14.56 27.62 13.68
N ASP A 168 15.08 26.69 12.87
CA ASP A 168 16.46 26.76 12.37
C ASP A 168 16.59 27.73 11.18
N PRO A 169 17.32 28.85 11.33
CA PRO A 169 17.42 29.86 10.28
C PRO A 169 18.18 29.35 9.04
N ILE A 170 19.18 28.47 9.24
CA ILE A 170 19.98 27.90 8.15
C ILE A 170 19.09 27.01 7.27
N LEU A 171 18.25 26.17 7.87
CA LEU A 171 17.33 25.32 7.12
C LEU A 171 16.23 26.13 6.42
N ALA A 172 15.72 27.19 7.05
CA ALA A 172 14.70 28.08 6.47
C ALA A 172 15.19 28.81 5.19
N ASP A 173 16.49 29.11 5.12
CA ASP A 173 17.13 29.68 3.94
C ASP A 173 17.33 28.66 2.82
N MET A 174 17.40 27.37 3.12
CA MET A 174 17.63 26.30 2.13
C MET A 174 16.33 25.70 1.58
N VAL A 175 15.25 25.73 2.34
CA VAL A 175 14.03 24.96 2.08
C VAL A 175 12.80 25.88 2.08
N GLU A 176 11.88 25.69 1.13
CA GLU A 176 10.60 26.43 1.06
C GLU A 176 9.56 25.84 2.01
N ASP A 177 9.50 24.51 2.07
CA ASP A 177 8.50 23.78 2.86
C ASP A 177 9.06 22.47 3.41
N ILE A 178 8.56 22.09 4.59
CA ILE A 178 8.97 20.90 5.34
C ILE A 178 7.72 20.09 5.65
N SER A 179 7.58 18.93 5.00
CA SER A 179 6.49 18.00 5.26
C SER A 179 6.99 16.85 6.14
N ILE A 180 6.48 16.72 7.36
CA ILE A 180 6.74 15.57 8.22
C ILE A 180 5.53 14.63 8.17
N LYS A 181 5.78 13.34 7.94
CA LYS A 181 4.76 12.29 7.93
C LYS A 181 5.08 11.24 8.97
N GLY A 182 4.11 10.94 9.83
CA GLY A 182 4.15 9.76 10.69
C GLY A 182 4.21 8.47 9.88
N ARG A 183 5.11 7.57 10.25
CA ARG A 183 5.27 6.25 9.62
C ARG A 183 5.18 5.17 10.70
N TYR A 184 4.02 4.52 10.76
CA TYR A 184 3.89 3.26 11.48
C TYR A 184 4.38 2.12 10.61
N LYS A 185 5.18 1.23 11.17
CA LYS A 185 5.55 -0.02 10.48
C LYS A 185 4.35 -0.96 10.44
N SER A 186 4.10 -1.62 9.29
CA SER A 186 2.99 -2.58 9.19
C SER A 186 3.15 -3.71 10.21
N ARG A 187 2.04 -4.24 10.74
CA ARG A 187 2.07 -5.29 11.77
C ARG A 187 2.74 -6.54 11.22
N PHE A 188 2.50 -6.86 9.95
CA PHE A 188 3.23 -7.93 9.27
C PHE A 188 4.74 -7.69 9.21
N SER A 189 5.20 -6.49 8.86
CA SER A 189 6.64 -6.17 8.86
C SER A 189 7.26 -6.24 10.25
N THR A 190 6.50 -5.89 11.29
CA THR A 190 6.90 -6.03 12.69
C THR A 190 7.02 -7.50 13.08
N MET A 191 6.02 -8.33 12.75
CA MET A 191 6.07 -9.77 13.00
C MET A 191 7.20 -10.46 12.23
N LYS A 192 7.44 -10.09 10.97
CA LYS A 192 8.54 -10.65 10.19
C LYS A 192 9.90 -10.38 10.83
N LYS A 193 10.10 -9.21 11.44
CA LYS A 193 11.33 -8.91 12.20
C LYS A 193 11.41 -9.74 13.49
N LEU A 194 10.31 -9.84 14.24
CA LEU A 194 10.22 -10.67 15.43
C LEU A 194 10.67 -12.12 15.16
N LEU A 195 10.10 -12.72 14.12
CA LEU A 195 10.37 -14.11 13.75
C LEU A 195 11.79 -14.28 13.19
N LYS A 196 12.26 -13.36 12.35
CA LYS A 196 13.59 -13.45 11.72
C LYS A 196 14.72 -13.33 12.74
N ASP A 197 14.59 -12.40 13.68
CA ASP A 197 15.66 -12.09 14.61
C ASP A 197 15.55 -12.88 15.93
N GLY A 198 14.46 -13.64 16.12
CA GLY A 198 14.17 -14.38 17.36
C GLY A 198 14.01 -13.47 18.60
N ARG A 199 13.78 -12.18 18.35
CA ARG A 199 13.83 -11.11 19.35
C ARG A 199 12.52 -11.02 20.10
N LYS A 200 12.60 -10.62 21.37
CA LYS A 200 11.40 -10.25 22.12
C LYS A 200 10.82 -8.94 21.55
N PRO A 201 9.51 -8.69 21.65
CA PRO A 201 8.89 -7.44 21.19
C PRO A 201 9.56 -6.18 21.69
N GLU A 202 10.04 -6.20 22.93
CA GLU A 202 10.74 -5.08 23.56
C GLU A 202 12.05 -4.72 22.84
N GLU A 203 12.60 -5.62 22.02
CA GLU A 203 13.82 -5.41 21.23
C GLU A 203 13.51 -5.03 19.77
N VAL A 204 12.22 -5.01 19.38
CA VAL A 204 11.77 -4.54 18.06
C VAL A 204 11.82 -3.03 18.02
N ASN A 205 13.02 -2.59 17.74
CA ASN A 205 13.35 -1.24 17.35
C ASN A 205 12.79 -0.98 15.94
N ASP A 206 12.37 0.26 15.64
CA ASP A 206 11.77 0.71 14.37
C ASP A 206 10.25 0.51 14.23
N VAL A 207 9.50 0.54 15.34
CA VAL A 207 8.02 0.59 15.29
C VAL A 207 7.51 1.97 14.90
N LEU A 208 8.08 2.97 15.58
CA LEU A 208 7.78 4.37 15.38
C LEU A 208 8.74 4.89 14.32
N GLY A 209 8.21 5.68 13.40
CA GLY A 209 9.05 6.37 12.45
C GLY A 209 8.48 7.68 11.99
N LEU A 210 9.38 8.57 11.61
CA LEU A 210 9.06 9.84 10.98
C LEU A 210 9.70 9.89 9.60
N ARG A 211 8.99 10.48 8.65
CA ARG A 211 9.52 10.79 7.34
C ARG A 211 9.52 12.29 7.16
N VAL A 212 10.70 12.87 7.04
CA VAL A 212 10.90 14.29 6.73
C VAL A 212 11.12 14.42 5.22
N ILE A 213 10.24 15.17 4.57
CA ILE A 213 10.32 15.50 3.14
C ILE A 213 10.60 16.99 3.02
N LEU A 214 11.73 17.33 2.42
CA LEU A 214 12.21 18.70 2.26
C LEU A 214 11.96 19.20 0.82
N SER A 215 11.38 20.38 0.68
CA SER A 215 11.21 21.09 -0.59
C SER A 215 12.31 22.14 -0.75
N PRO A 216 13.48 21.80 -1.35
CA PRO A 216 14.58 22.76 -1.48
C PRO A 216 14.17 23.97 -2.32
N ARG A 217 14.68 25.16 -1.98
CA ARG A 217 14.43 26.41 -2.73
C ARG A 217 14.96 26.33 -4.15
N TYR A 218 14.20 26.89 -5.09
CA TYR A 218 14.59 26.90 -6.50
C TYR A 218 15.82 27.78 -6.74
N THR A 219 16.95 27.17 -7.03
CA THR A 219 18.24 27.82 -7.33
C THR A 219 18.99 27.00 -8.39
N GLU A 220 20.00 27.59 -9.04
CA GLU A 220 20.81 26.91 -10.07
C GLU A 220 21.47 25.61 -9.56
N ASN A 221 21.68 25.49 -8.24
CA ASN A 221 22.29 24.33 -7.56
C ASN A 221 21.30 23.54 -6.69
N MET A 222 20.03 23.44 -7.10
CA MET A 222 18.97 22.78 -6.35
C MET A 222 19.32 21.38 -5.78
N PRO A 223 20.00 20.47 -6.52
CA PRO A 223 20.34 19.14 -5.99
C PRO A 223 21.29 19.21 -4.80
N GLU A 224 22.32 20.06 -4.88
CA GLU A 224 23.33 20.22 -3.83
C GLU A 224 22.73 20.88 -2.57
N VAL A 225 21.86 21.88 -2.77
CA VAL A 225 21.11 22.53 -1.68
C VAL A 225 20.19 21.53 -0.99
N GLY A 226 19.50 20.68 -1.74
CA GLY A 226 18.63 19.65 -1.18
C GLY A 226 19.39 18.60 -0.36
N GLU A 227 20.59 18.21 -0.80
CA GLU A 227 21.46 17.31 -0.03
C GLU A 227 21.97 17.96 1.26
N LYS A 228 22.45 19.20 1.19
CA LYS A 228 22.88 19.99 2.36
C LYS A 228 21.74 20.14 3.37
N ALA A 229 20.53 20.44 2.91
CA ALA A 229 19.34 20.53 3.76
C ALA A 229 19.03 19.20 4.49
N CYS A 230 19.22 18.05 3.83
CA CYS A 230 19.05 16.75 4.47
C CYS A 230 20.06 16.54 5.62
N TYR A 231 21.32 16.93 5.44
CA TYR A 231 22.33 16.82 6.50
C TYR A 231 22.10 17.83 7.62
N ARG A 232 21.69 19.07 7.31
CA ARG A 232 21.31 20.05 8.34
C ARG A 232 20.13 19.56 9.17
N THR A 233 19.13 18.96 8.53
CA THR A 233 17.99 18.32 9.21
C THR A 233 18.46 17.22 10.18
N ARG A 234 19.46 16.42 9.80
CA ARG A 234 20.05 15.40 10.68
C ARG A 234 20.67 16.03 11.94
N GLU A 235 21.41 17.13 11.79
CA GLU A 235 22.03 17.84 12.93
C GLU A 235 20.96 18.36 13.92
N ILE A 236 19.86 18.89 13.40
CA ILE A 236 18.73 19.35 14.23
C ILE A 236 18.07 18.16 14.94
N ILE A 237 17.93 17.01 14.27
CA ILE A 237 17.41 15.79 14.91
C ILE A 237 18.34 15.30 16.03
N GLN A 238 19.66 15.36 15.82
CA GLN A 238 20.65 14.95 16.81
C GLN A 238 20.66 15.85 18.06
N SER A 239 20.20 17.10 17.95
CA SER A 239 20.08 17.99 19.11
C SER A 239 18.84 17.68 19.95
N LEU A 240 17.79 17.10 19.34
CA LEU A 240 16.58 16.67 20.03
C LEU A 240 16.73 15.29 20.67
N TRP A 241 17.28 14.33 19.93
CA TRP A 241 17.32 12.93 20.34
C TRP A 241 18.69 12.32 20.09
N LYS A 242 19.06 11.38 20.97
CA LYS A 242 20.34 10.68 20.87
C LYS A 242 20.32 9.72 19.69
N GLU A 243 21.21 9.95 18.71
CA GLU A 243 21.41 9.03 17.59
C GLU A 243 22.03 7.72 18.07
N MET A 244 21.50 6.60 17.58
CA MET A 244 22.03 5.28 17.87
C MET A 244 23.18 4.93 16.92
N PRO A 245 24.38 4.64 17.46
CA PRO A 245 25.54 4.31 16.63
C PRO A 245 25.29 3.05 15.80
N HIS A 246 25.87 2.99 14.60
CA HIS A 246 25.77 1.89 13.64
C HIS A 246 24.36 1.59 13.08
N ARG A 247 23.36 2.44 13.39
CA ARG A 247 22.00 2.32 12.84
C ARG A 247 21.65 3.39 11.79
N THR A 248 22.66 4.12 11.35
CA THR A 248 22.53 5.16 10.32
C THR A 248 22.92 4.60 8.97
N LYS A 249 22.09 4.85 7.96
CA LYS A 249 22.32 4.42 6.58
C LYS A 249 22.11 5.60 5.66
N ASP A 250 23.18 5.99 4.98
CA ASP A 250 23.16 7.11 4.04
C ASP A 250 23.10 6.60 2.60
N PHE A 251 21.91 6.69 2.00
CA PHE A 251 21.68 6.33 0.60
C PHE A 251 21.70 7.56 -0.34
N ILE A 252 22.02 8.76 0.15
CA ILE A 252 22.08 9.97 -0.68
C ILE A 252 23.28 9.91 -1.65
N PRO A 253 24.53 9.69 -1.21
CA PRO A 253 25.69 9.61 -2.09
C PRO A 253 25.83 8.23 -2.76
N ARG A 254 25.24 7.19 -2.15
CA ARG A 254 25.26 5.81 -2.65
C ARG A 254 23.83 5.28 -2.75
N PRO A 255 23.10 5.63 -3.83
CA PRO A 255 21.75 5.12 -4.06
C PRO A 255 21.74 3.59 -4.14
N LYS A 256 20.60 2.99 -3.81
CA LYS A 256 20.41 1.55 -4.06
C LYS A 256 20.31 1.27 -5.56
N ALA A 257 20.41 0.00 -5.95
CA ALA A 257 20.31 -0.43 -7.35
C ALA A 257 19.01 0.01 -8.06
N ASN A 258 17.93 0.26 -7.31
CA ASN A 258 16.66 0.77 -7.84
C ASN A 258 16.56 2.31 -7.86
N GLY A 259 17.68 3.03 -7.70
CA GLY A 259 17.72 4.50 -7.66
C GLY A 259 17.23 5.11 -6.35
N TYR A 260 16.93 4.32 -5.32
CA TYR A 260 16.43 4.83 -4.04
C TYR A 260 17.49 5.66 -3.30
N ARG A 261 17.11 6.89 -2.93
CA ARG A 261 17.92 7.86 -2.16
C ARG A 261 17.15 8.34 -0.92
N SER A 262 17.80 8.32 0.24
CA SER A 262 17.31 8.85 1.52
C SER A 262 18.39 8.66 2.59
N LEU A 263 18.40 9.54 3.60
CA LEU A 263 19.18 9.35 4.82
C LEU A 263 18.30 8.70 5.90
N HIS A 264 18.73 7.56 6.44
CA HIS A 264 18.03 6.83 7.49
C HIS A 264 18.83 6.87 8.78
N MET A 265 18.19 7.21 9.89
CA MET A 265 18.81 7.17 11.22
C MET A 265 17.83 6.60 12.25
N ALA A 266 18.36 5.96 13.28
CA ALA A 266 17.58 5.53 14.44
C ALA A 266 17.94 6.40 15.64
N VAL A 267 16.94 6.92 16.33
CA VAL A 267 17.11 7.77 17.50
C VAL A 267 16.43 7.17 18.73
N ASP A 268 17.02 7.43 19.89
CA ASP A 268 16.43 7.11 21.19
C ASP A 268 15.55 8.27 21.66
N VAL A 269 14.25 7.98 21.80
CA VAL A 269 13.21 8.92 22.24
C VAL A 269 12.73 8.62 23.66
N SER A 270 13.48 7.80 24.40
CA SER A 270 13.18 7.49 25.79
C SER A 270 13.29 8.74 26.65
N ASP A 271 12.25 9.01 27.42
CA ASP A 271 12.18 10.16 28.34
C ASP A 271 11.70 9.70 29.73
N ASN A 272 12.25 10.32 30.77
CA ASN A 272 11.81 10.18 32.17
C ASN A 272 11.63 8.72 32.65
N GLY A 273 12.60 7.84 32.33
CA GLY A 273 12.64 6.45 32.82
C GLY A 273 11.67 5.48 32.14
N LYS A 274 10.89 5.93 31.14
CA LYS A 274 10.10 5.05 30.28
C LYS A 274 10.95 4.62 29.09
N SER A 275 11.40 3.37 29.11
CA SER A 275 12.05 2.74 27.96
C SER A 275 11.08 2.73 26.78
N ARG A 276 11.48 3.32 25.65
CA ARG A 276 10.68 3.36 24.42
C ARG A 276 11.45 2.67 23.29
N PRO A 277 10.75 2.08 22.31
CA PRO A 277 11.41 1.54 21.13
C PRO A 277 12.10 2.67 20.36
N LEU A 278 13.25 2.35 19.74
CA LEU A 278 13.94 3.32 18.90
C LEU A 278 13.03 3.79 17.75
N MET A 279 13.10 5.08 17.46
CA MET A 279 12.36 5.72 16.38
C MET A 279 13.23 5.82 15.12
N GLU A 280 12.73 5.34 13.99
CA GLU A 280 13.42 5.44 12.69
C GLU A 280 13.02 6.74 11.99
N ILE A 281 13.97 7.62 11.70
CA ILE A 281 13.74 8.85 10.95
C ILE A 281 14.33 8.72 9.55
N GLN A 282 13.52 9.04 8.54
CA GLN A 282 13.90 9.03 7.14
C GLN A 282 13.85 10.46 6.60
N ILE A 283 14.99 10.96 6.14
CA ILE A 283 15.15 12.31 5.61
C ILE A 283 15.39 12.21 4.11
N ARG A 284 14.70 13.02 3.33
CA ARG A 284 14.86 13.10 1.87
C ARG A 284 14.22 14.36 1.29
N THR A 285 14.58 14.70 0.06
CA THR A 285 13.91 15.77 -0.70
C THR A 285 12.60 15.30 -1.34
N VAL A 286 11.76 16.22 -1.81
CA VAL A 286 10.57 15.90 -2.62
C VAL A 286 10.93 15.09 -3.86
N GLU A 287 12.02 15.43 -4.55
CA GLU A 287 12.49 14.68 -5.72
C GLU A 287 12.85 13.23 -5.35
N MET A 288 13.60 13.05 -4.25
CA MET A 288 13.94 11.72 -3.75
C MET A 288 12.70 10.94 -3.27
N ASP A 289 11.70 11.60 -2.70
CA ASP A 289 10.42 10.98 -2.34
C ASP A 289 9.68 10.50 -3.59
N LEU A 290 9.59 11.34 -4.63
CA LEU A 290 9.00 10.99 -5.92
C LEU A 290 9.76 9.85 -6.59
N GLN A 291 11.10 9.85 -6.59
CA GLN A 291 11.92 8.76 -7.12
C GLN A 291 11.78 7.47 -6.31
N ALA A 292 11.70 7.54 -4.98
CA ALA A 292 11.46 6.35 -4.17
C ALA A 292 10.07 5.76 -4.45
N VAL A 293 9.09 6.62 -4.68
CA VAL A 293 7.72 6.24 -4.99
C VAL A 293 7.66 5.70 -6.43
N ASN A 294 8.30 6.34 -7.41
CA ASN A 294 8.18 6.06 -8.85
C ASN A 294 9.26 5.12 -9.42
N GLY A 295 10.48 5.15 -8.91
CA GLY A 295 11.60 4.30 -9.34
C GLY A 295 11.38 2.81 -9.04
N MET A 296 10.62 2.50 -7.99
CA MET A 296 10.11 1.13 -7.77
C MET A 296 9.04 0.73 -8.77
N ALA A 297 8.31 1.68 -9.37
CA ALA A 297 7.33 1.39 -10.41
C ALA A 297 8.00 1.28 -11.79
N SER A 298 8.89 2.20 -12.18
CA SER A 298 9.55 2.15 -13.49
C SER A 298 10.41 0.90 -13.68
N HIS A 299 11.25 0.52 -12.71
CA HIS A 299 12.11 -0.66 -12.84
C HIS A 299 11.32 -1.99 -12.91
N SER A 300 10.14 -2.00 -12.29
CA SER A 300 9.22 -3.13 -12.22
C SER A 300 8.32 -3.24 -13.46
N LEU A 301 7.78 -2.11 -13.91
CA LEU A 301 6.93 -1.98 -15.09
C LEU A 301 7.74 -2.15 -16.39
N TYR A 302 9.00 -1.69 -16.41
CA TYR A 302 9.94 -1.93 -17.52
C TYR A 302 10.31 -3.42 -17.66
N LYS A 303 10.37 -4.17 -16.55
CA LYS A 303 10.48 -5.64 -16.58
C LYS A 303 9.16 -6.34 -16.93
N GLY A 304 8.02 -5.67 -16.75
CA GLY A 304 6.66 -6.14 -17.04
C GLY A 304 6.08 -5.65 -18.37
N GLY A 305 6.90 -5.13 -19.29
CA GLY A 305 6.48 -4.81 -20.66
C GLY A 305 5.87 -3.43 -20.89
N LEU A 306 5.82 -2.53 -19.89
CA LEU A 306 5.47 -1.12 -20.09
C LEU A 306 6.72 -0.32 -20.47
N THR A 307 6.77 0.12 -21.72
CA THR A 307 7.87 0.91 -22.28
C THR A 307 7.74 2.41 -22.05
N ASP A 308 6.56 2.93 -21.69
CA ASP A 308 6.32 4.36 -21.43
C ASP A 308 6.26 4.70 -19.91
N PRO A 309 7.24 5.47 -19.38
CA PRO A 309 7.25 5.94 -18.00
C PRO A 309 6.05 6.83 -17.61
N GLU A 310 5.49 7.61 -18.54
CA GLU A 310 4.35 8.51 -18.22
C GLU A 310 3.03 7.73 -18.13
N GLU A 311 2.85 6.71 -18.95
CA GLU A 311 1.71 5.79 -18.87
C GLU A 311 1.71 5.02 -17.52
N ALA A 312 2.87 4.51 -17.11
CA ALA A 312 3.09 3.89 -15.80
C ALA A 312 2.71 4.80 -14.62
N LYS A 313 3.13 6.07 -14.68
CA LYS A 313 2.84 7.09 -13.66
C LYS A 313 1.35 7.43 -13.61
N ARG A 314 0.73 7.58 -14.78
CA ARG A 314 -0.71 7.79 -14.93
C ARG A 314 -1.46 6.65 -14.27
N LEU A 315 -1.17 5.39 -14.64
CA LEU A 315 -1.77 4.17 -14.09
C LEU A 315 -1.66 4.05 -12.57
N LYS A 316 -0.55 4.49 -11.97
CA LYS A 316 -0.38 4.43 -10.52
C LYS A 316 -1.27 5.42 -9.75
N ALA A 317 -1.26 6.71 -10.13
CA ALA A 317 -2.07 7.75 -9.45
C ALA A 317 -3.57 7.40 -9.48
N ILE A 318 -3.93 6.86 -10.61
CA ILE A 318 -5.20 6.28 -10.95
C ILE A 318 -5.65 5.15 -10.01
N MET A 319 -4.76 4.24 -9.62
CA MET A 319 -5.07 3.12 -8.73
C MET A 319 -5.35 3.60 -7.31
N MET A 320 -4.58 4.58 -6.85
CA MET A 320 -4.77 5.19 -5.53
C MET A 320 -6.19 5.74 -5.41
N ALA A 321 -6.62 6.50 -6.41
CA ALA A 321 -7.98 7.04 -6.45
C ALA A 321 -9.07 5.95 -6.46
N ALA A 322 -8.86 4.83 -7.18
CA ALA A 322 -9.85 3.75 -7.23
C ALA A 322 -9.95 2.96 -5.91
N ALA A 323 -8.81 2.68 -5.27
CA ALA A 323 -8.76 2.01 -3.97
C ALA A 323 -9.40 2.86 -2.85
N ASP A 324 -9.25 4.18 -2.94
CA ASP A 324 -9.86 5.14 -2.02
C ASP A 324 -11.37 5.27 -2.27
N LEU A 325 -11.81 5.32 -3.53
CA LEU A 325 -13.23 5.37 -3.90
C LEU A 325 -13.97 4.10 -3.47
N ALA A 326 -13.35 2.93 -3.66
CA ALA A 326 -13.89 1.66 -3.18
C ALA A 326 -14.07 1.67 -1.65
N ALA A 327 -13.09 2.21 -0.91
CA ALA A 327 -13.17 2.33 0.55
C ALA A 327 -14.25 3.32 1.03
N LEU A 328 -14.49 4.41 0.29
CA LEU A 328 -15.49 5.44 0.62
C LEU A 328 -16.92 4.96 0.42
N ARG A 329 -17.21 4.28 -0.70
CA ARG A 329 -18.59 3.86 -1.07
C ARG A 329 -19.21 2.81 -0.14
N LEU A 330 -18.44 2.23 0.77
CA LEU A 330 -18.92 1.23 1.74
C LEU A 330 -19.30 1.80 3.11
N ARG A 331 -18.89 3.04 3.44
CA ARG A 331 -19.28 3.68 4.72
C ARG A 331 -20.73 4.16 4.76
N ASP A 332 -21.35 4.37 3.60
CA ASP A 332 -22.71 4.91 3.46
C ASP A 332 -23.81 3.85 3.45
N LEU A 333 -23.50 2.58 3.75
CA LEU A 333 -24.50 1.49 3.78
C LEU A 333 -25.08 1.31 5.20
N PRO A 334 -26.41 1.40 5.39
CA PRO A 334 -27.03 1.12 6.68
C PRO A 334 -26.85 -0.37 7.04
N SER A 335 -26.46 -0.63 8.30
CA SER A 335 -26.24 -1.96 8.84
C SER A 335 -27.54 -2.79 8.77
N ALA A 336 -27.59 -3.76 7.87
CA ALA A 336 -28.71 -4.68 7.74
C ALA A 336 -28.72 -5.68 8.92
N LYS A 337 -29.30 -5.25 10.04
CA LYS A 337 -29.72 -6.17 11.11
C LYS A 337 -31.11 -6.72 10.77
N GLY A 338 -31.16 -8.05 10.63
CA GLY A 338 -32.38 -8.83 10.81
C GLY A 338 -33.12 -9.21 9.54
N ILE A 339 -32.62 -10.19 8.79
CA ILE A 339 -33.46 -11.13 8.03
C ILE A 339 -32.78 -12.51 8.06
N GLU A 340 -33.45 -13.51 8.63
CA GLU A 340 -33.03 -14.91 8.55
C GLU A 340 -33.38 -15.46 7.17
N ILE A 341 -32.36 -15.68 6.33
CA ILE A 341 -32.47 -16.38 5.04
C ILE A 341 -31.28 -17.35 4.89
N ASP A 342 -31.57 -18.49 4.25
CA ASP A 342 -30.74 -19.67 4.02
C ASP A 342 -29.38 -19.40 3.34
N GLN A 343 -28.38 -20.25 3.62
CA GLN A 343 -26.96 -20.03 3.34
C GLN A 343 -26.60 -19.92 1.85
N ARG A 344 -27.36 -20.53 0.94
CA ARG A 344 -27.13 -20.36 -0.52
C ARG A 344 -27.74 -19.07 -1.07
N GLU A 345 -28.81 -18.56 -0.46
CA GLU A 345 -29.45 -17.33 -0.92
C GLU A 345 -28.77 -16.07 -0.37
N ARG A 346 -28.00 -16.14 0.73
CA ARG A 346 -27.22 -14.97 1.22
C ARG A 346 -26.14 -14.49 0.25
N GLU A 347 -25.49 -15.40 -0.48
CA GLU A 347 -24.52 -15.04 -1.52
C GLU A 347 -25.18 -14.26 -2.66
N TYR A 348 -26.45 -14.57 -2.96
CA TYR A 348 -27.22 -13.93 -4.02
C TYR A 348 -27.97 -12.68 -3.55
N PHE A 349 -28.54 -12.64 -2.35
CA PHE A 349 -29.40 -11.54 -1.88
C PHE A 349 -28.60 -10.29 -1.49
N VAL A 350 -27.43 -10.44 -0.86
CA VAL A 350 -26.56 -9.29 -0.57
C VAL A 350 -25.94 -8.73 -1.86
N PHE A 351 -25.79 -9.56 -2.90
CA PHE A 351 -25.36 -9.17 -4.24
C PHE A 351 -26.47 -8.49 -5.06
N LEU A 352 -27.70 -9.02 -5.04
CA LEU A 352 -28.86 -8.48 -5.78
C LEU A 352 -29.34 -7.13 -5.22
N THR A 353 -29.30 -6.93 -3.90
CA THR A 353 -29.71 -5.65 -3.29
C THR A 353 -28.75 -4.51 -3.69
N ARG A 354 -27.48 -4.83 -3.98
CA ARG A 354 -26.48 -3.88 -4.53
C ARG A 354 -26.69 -3.59 -6.03
N MET A 355 -27.41 -4.45 -6.77
CA MET A 355 -27.64 -4.33 -8.22
C MET A 355 -28.97 -3.66 -8.59
N VAL A 356 -30.03 -3.82 -7.78
CA VAL A 356 -31.37 -3.26 -8.12
C VAL A 356 -31.41 -1.73 -8.08
N MET A 357 -30.59 -1.09 -7.23
CA MET A 357 -30.52 0.38 -7.15
C MET A 357 -29.78 1.03 -8.34
N ALA A 358 -28.83 0.32 -8.97
CA ALA A 358 -28.15 0.81 -10.18
C ALA A 358 -29.08 0.84 -11.40
N ARG A 359 -30.06 -0.08 -11.45
CA ARG A 359 -31.08 -0.11 -12.51
C ARG A 359 -32.07 1.06 -12.41
N SER A 360 -32.41 1.48 -11.18
CA SER A 360 -33.25 2.66 -10.91
C SER A 360 -32.56 3.98 -11.29
N ALA A 361 -31.26 4.12 -11.02
CA ALA A 361 -30.51 5.32 -11.35
C ALA A 361 -30.23 5.46 -12.86
N LEU A 362 -30.00 4.35 -13.58
CA LEU A 362 -29.72 4.37 -15.03
C LEU A 362 -30.98 4.63 -15.88
N MET A 363 -32.18 4.33 -15.40
CA MET A 363 -33.42 4.65 -16.12
C MET A 363 -33.79 6.14 -16.09
N ASN A 364 -33.22 6.93 -15.18
CA ASN A 364 -33.45 8.38 -15.08
C ASN A 364 -32.36 9.23 -15.76
N LEU A 365 -31.29 8.62 -16.25
CA LEU A 365 -30.21 9.29 -17.00
C LEU A 365 -30.35 9.16 -18.52
N TRP A 366 -31.41 8.49 -18.99
CA TRP A 366 -31.79 8.34 -20.40
C TRP A 366 -33.21 8.90 -20.67
N LYS A 367 -33.52 10.05 -20.06
CA LYS A 367 -34.59 10.97 -20.48
C LYS A 367 -34.07 12.40 -20.52
#